data_AF-A0A537JZ96-F1
#
_entry.id   AF-A0A537JZ96-F1
#
_cell.length_a   1.000
_cell.length_b   1.000
_cell.length_c   1.000
_cell.angle_alpha   90.00
_cell.angle_beta   90.00
_cell.angle_gamma   90.00
#
_symmetry.space_group_name_H-M   'P 1'
#
loop_
_entity.id
_entity.type
_entity.pdbx_description
1 polymer ?
#
loop_
_entity_poly.entity_id
_entity_poly.type
_entity_poly.pdbx_seq_one_letter_code
_entity_poly.pdbx_strand_id
1 'polypeptide(L)'
;MYNRSFKFYFLAAALIVVSLTGCKKWLDTETPLQVDENTVLSTEQGFKEALNGVYLQMGNVNVYGRDMTFGLMSVLGRSYDTTISPAIGSLYYQGAQYNFQDPAVKTAFTNIWNNLYFSIANLNNVLGNVDSRQNVFTGNNYNTIKGEALGVRAFLHFDLVRMFAPSPAAAGLNVPAIPYVTKISPYAAPVLTTGAILDSCIADLKIAESLLSQTDMTTSRITYWGVKGLLARIYLYKGDLVNAQAYALSVINSNKFPMITAVNSDWMITKEHVFSLFSSLNASAQNYKTVLNTNPPLGFSALNQTALYVT
;
A
#
# COMPACT_ATOMS: atom_id res chain seq x y z
N MET A 1 -16.60 -66.10 -48.56
CA MET A 1 -16.74 -65.30 -47.33
C MET A 1 -15.46 -64.48 -47.10
N TYR A 2 -15.28 -63.35 -47.79
CA TYR A 2 -14.06 -62.53 -47.66
C TYR A 2 -14.37 -61.06 -47.92
N ASN A 3 -15.26 -60.45 -47.11
CA ASN A 3 -15.53 -59.01 -47.24
C ASN A 3 -16.16 -58.32 -46.01
N ARG A 4 -16.23 -59.00 -44.85
CA ARG A 4 -16.69 -58.37 -43.59
C ARG A 4 -15.53 -57.80 -42.76
N SER A 5 -14.37 -58.44 -42.77
CA SER A 5 -13.21 -58.03 -41.97
C SER A 5 -12.55 -56.74 -42.47
N PHE A 6 -12.49 -56.53 -43.79
CA PHE A 6 -11.87 -55.32 -44.39
C PHE A 6 -12.63 -54.03 -44.04
N LYS A 7 -13.97 -54.10 -43.94
CA LYS A 7 -14.81 -52.96 -43.55
C LYS A 7 -14.60 -52.56 -42.07
N PHE A 8 -14.32 -53.53 -41.19
CA PHE A 8 -14.02 -53.26 -39.78
C PHE A 8 -12.66 -52.58 -39.60
N TYR A 9 -11.63 -52.99 -40.35
CA TYR A 9 -10.32 -52.32 -40.31
C TYR A 9 -10.38 -50.89 -40.87
N PHE A 10 -11.19 -50.67 -41.91
CA PHE A 10 -11.38 -49.33 -42.47
C PHE A 10 -12.15 -48.41 -41.50
N LEU A 11 -13.16 -48.93 -40.80
CA LEU A 11 -13.89 -48.17 -39.75
C LEU A 11 -12.99 -47.87 -38.54
N ALA A 12 -12.16 -48.83 -38.12
CA ALA A 12 -11.22 -48.64 -37.01
C ALA A 12 -10.12 -47.63 -37.36
N ALA A 13 -9.58 -47.67 -38.57
CA ALA A 13 -8.62 -46.68 -39.05
C ALA A 13 -9.23 -45.27 -39.16
N ALA A 14 -10.48 -45.16 -39.64
CA ALA A 14 -11.20 -43.88 -39.68
C ALA A 14 -11.47 -43.32 -38.28
N LEU A 15 -11.79 -44.16 -37.30
CA LEU A 15 -12.03 -43.76 -35.91
C LEU A 15 -10.73 -43.26 -35.21
N ILE A 16 -9.58 -43.83 -35.58
CA ILE A 16 -8.25 -43.40 -35.09
C ILE A 16 -7.81 -42.07 -35.70
N VAL A 17 -8.19 -41.78 -36.95
CA VAL A 17 -7.89 -40.49 -37.58
C VAL A 17 -8.75 -39.36 -36.98
N VAL A 18 -9.99 -39.64 -36.60
CA VAL A 18 -10.90 -38.66 -35.96
C VAL A 18 -10.50 -38.38 -34.50
N SER A 19 -9.86 -39.31 -33.80
CA SER A 19 -9.39 -39.09 -32.42
C SER A 19 -8.09 -38.28 -32.32
N LEU A 20 -7.39 -38.05 -33.43
CA LEU A 20 -6.19 -37.19 -33.50
C LEU A 20 -6.51 -35.72 -33.81
N THR A 21 -7.72 -35.40 -34.25
CA THR A 21 -8.21 -34.02 -34.33
C THR A 21 -8.80 -33.58 -32.98
N GLY A 22 -8.00 -33.69 -31.92
CA GLY A 22 -8.35 -33.17 -30.60
C GLY A 22 -8.41 -31.63 -30.62
N CYS A 23 -9.48 -31.07 -30.06
CA CYS A 23 -9.70 -29.63 -29.93
C CYS A 23 -8.58 -28.94 -29.13
N LYS A 24 -7.50 -28.49 -29.79
CA LYS A 24 -6.48 -27.64 -29.15
C LYS A 24 -7.07 -26.35 -28.57
N LYS A 25 -8.17 -25.83 -29.14
CA LYS A 25 -8.85 -24.60 -28.67
C LYS A 25 -9.69 -24.75 -27.40
N TRP A 26 -9.93 -25.96 -26.89
CA TRP A 26 -10.72 -26.14 -25.66
C TRP A 26 -9.85 -26.05 -24.40
N LEU A 27 -8.53 -26.21 -24.53
CA LEU A 27 -7.60 -26.14 -23.40
C LEU A 27 -7.03 -24.73 -23.16
N ASP A 28 -7.14 -23.82 -24.14
CA ASP A 28 -6.83 -22.41 -23.98
C ASP A 28 -8.12 -21.61 -23.72
N THR A 29 -8.77 -21.90 -22.59
CA THR A 29 -9.74 -20.95 -22.06
C THR A 29 -9.00 -20.09 -21.04
N GLU A 30 -8.45 -18.96 -21.50
CA GLU A 30 -8.18 -17.86 -20.57
C GLU A 30 -9.48 -17.60 -19.81
N THR A 31 -9.41 -17.67 -18.49
CA THR A 31 -10.57 -17.46 -17.64
C THR A 31 -11.09 -16.06 -17.99
N PRO A 32 -12.37 -15.86 -18.37
CA PRO A 32 -12.86 -14.60 -18.95
C PRO A 32 -12.77 -13.36 -18.04
N LEU A 33 -12.16 -13.49 -16.85
CA LEU A 33 -11.97 -12.47 -15.82
C LEU A 33 -10.50 -12.24 -15.44
N GLN A 34 -9.54 -13.03 -15.95
CA GLN A 34 -8.11 -12.75 -15.81
C GLN A 34 -7.62 -12.18 -17.13
N VAL A 35 -7.61 -10.85 -17.25
CA VAL A 35 -6.88 -10.19 -18.33
C VAL A 35 -5.40 -10.46 -18.09
N ASP A 36 -4.69 -11.03 -19.07
CA ASP A 36 -3.25 -11.26 -19.00
C ASP A 36 -2.53 -9.96 -18.56
N GLU A 37 -1.62 -10.06 -17.59
CA GLU A 37 -0.81 -8.95 -17.09
C GLU A 37 -0.11 -8.19 -18.22
N ASN A 38 0.39 -8.92 -19.23
CA ASN A 38 1.03 -8.35 -20.42
C ASN A 38 0.04 -7.55 -21.27
N THR A 39 -1.23 -7.93 -21.24
CA THR A 39 -2.33 -7.23 -21.92
C THR A 39 -2.77 -6.01 -21.14
N VAL A 40 -2.89 -6.08 -19.81
CA VAL A 40 -3.20 -4.92 -18.96
C VAL A 40 -2.10 -3.86 -19.10
N LEU A 41 -0.83 -4.22 -18.94
CA LEU A 41 0.28 -3.28 -19.01
C LEU A 41 0.77 -2.99 -20.44
N SER A 42 -0.09 -3.15 -21.45
CA SER A 42 0.21 -2.85 -22.86
C SER A 42 -0.06 -1.40 -23.27
N THR A 43 -0.79 -0.65 -22.45
CA THR A 43 -1.18 0.75 -22.74
C THR A 43 -0.89 1.64 -21.55
N GLU A 44 -0.69 2.94 -21.80
CA GLU A 44 -0.59 3.94 -20.73
C GLU A 44 -1.77 3.87 -19.75
N GLN A 45 -2.99 3.68 -20.27
CA GLN A 45 -4.19 3.58 -19.45
C GLN A 45 -4.13 2.38 -18.49
N GLY A 46 -3.67 1.23 -18.96
CA GLY A 46 -3.52 0.06 -18.11
C GLY A 46 -2.48 0.23 -17.00
N PHE A 47 -1.39 0.97 -17.25
CA PHE A 47 -0.45 1.36 -16.18
C PHE A 47 -1.12 2.28 -15.14
N LYS A 48 -1.93 3.25 -15.58
CA LYS A 48 -2.69 4.12 -14.66
C LYS A 48 -3.70 3.33 -13.84
N GLU A 49 -4.42 2.38 -14.44
CA GLU A 49 -5.40 1.52 -13.78
C GLU A 49 -4.74 0.59 -12.76
N ALA A 50 -3.62 -0.04 -13.11
CA ALA A 50 -2.84 -0.86 -12.19
C ALA A 50 -2.41 -0.06 -10.95
N LEU A 51 -1.89 1.16 -11.16
CA LEU A 51 -1.47 2.03 -10.06
C LEU A 51 -2.67 2.52 -9.22
N ASN A 52 -3.80 2.88 -9.85
CA ASN A 52 -5.04 3.21 -9.13
C ASN A 52 -5.53 2.03 -8.28
N GLY A 53 -5.41 0.80 -8.78
CA GLY A 53 -5.72 -0.42 -8.03
C GLY A 53 -4.92 -0.53 -6.73
N VAL A 54 -3.65 -0.13 -6.74
CA VAL A 54 -2.81 -0.08 -5.53
C VAL A 54 -3.39 0.91 -4.52
N TYR A 55 -3.75 2.13 -4.92
CA TYR A 55 -4.34 3.10 -4.00
C TYR A 55 -5.67 2.64 -3.42
N LEU A 56 -6.51 1.99 -4.23
CA LEU A 56 -7.77 1.41 -3.74
C LEU A 56 -7.51 0.30 -2.70
N GLN A 57 -6.50 -0.55 -2.92
CA GLN A 57 -6.09 -1.56 -1.95
C GLN A 57 -5.58 -0.94 -0.65
N MET A 58 -4.79 0.14 -0.74
CA MET A 58 -4.35 0.90 0.43
C MET A 58 -5.54 1.46 1.24
N GLY A 59 -6.67 1.75 0.60
CA GLY A 59 -7.90 2.19 1.26
C GLY A 59 -8.66 1.10 2.04
N ASN A 60 -8.18 -0.15 2.06
CA ASN A 60 -8.83 -1.24 2.80
C ASN A 60 -8.87 -0.94 4.31
N VAL A 61 -9.96 -1.35 4.97
CA VAL A 61 -10.17 -1.13 6.42
C VAL A 61 -9.10 -1.78 7.29
N ASN A 62 -8.51 -2.89 6.85
CA ASN A 62 -7.42 -3.55 7.59
C ASN A 62 -6.10 -2.75 7.55
N VAL A 63 -6.00 -1.73 6.70
CA VAL A 63 -4.82 -0.85 6.58
C VAL A 63 -5.26 0.61 6.72
N TYR A 64 -4.93 1.49 5.77
CA TYR A 64 -5.13 2.93 5.91
C TYR A 64 -6.61 3.37 5.91
N GLY A 65 -7.53 2.51 5.49
CA GLY A 65 -8.96 2.78 5.58
C GLY A 65 -9.50 2.86 7.02
N ARG A 66 -8.81 2.25 7.99
CA ARG A 66 -9.17 2.30 9.43
C ARG A 66 -8.01 1.90 10.35
N ASP A 67 -7.53 0.66 10.27
CA ASP A 67 -6.70 0.08 11.36
C ASP A 67 -5.27 0.65 11.43
N MET A 68 -4.75 1.22 10.34
CA MET A 68 -3.48 1.96 10.31
C MET A 68 -3.63 3.48 10.45
N THR A 69 -4.86 4.01 10.58
CA THR A 69 -5.12 5.44 10.71
C THR A 69 -5.70 5.79 12.07
N PHE A 70 -6.97 5.45 12.32
CA PHE A 70 -7.69 5.79 13.56
C PHE A 70 -8.18 4.56 14.34
N GLY A 71 -7.93 3.34 13.85
CA GLY A 71 -8.24 2.09 14.52
C GLY A 71 -7.07 1.59 15.39
N LEU A 72 -6.57 0.40 15.08
CA LEU A 72 -5.59 -0.33 15.90
C LEU A 72 -4.31 0.47 16.19
N MET A 73 -3.74 1.14 15.19
CA MET A 73 -2.49 1.90 15.37
C MET A 73 -2.67 3.08 16.33
N SER A 74 -3.81 3.78 16.29
CA SER A 74 -4.14 4.84 17.26
C SER A 74 -4.31 4.30 18.67
N VAL A 75 -4.90 3.11 18.82
CA VAL A 75 -5.00 2.44 20.12
C VAL A 75 -3.62 2.11 20.68
N LEU A 76 -2.73 1.51 19.87
CA LEU A 76 -1.36 1.18 20.29
C LEU A 76 -0.52 2.43 20.60
N GLY A 77 -0.74 3.51 19.84
CA GLY A 77 -0.14 4.82 20.04
C GLY A 77 -0.74 5.61 21.20
N ARG A 78 -1.72 5.06 21.94
CA ARG A 78 -2.46 5.72 23.02
C ARG A 78 -3.05 7.07 22.61
N SER A 79 -3.49 7.17 21.37
CA SER A 79 -4.24 8.31 20.87
C SER A 79 -5.69 8.31 21.37
N TYR A 80 -6.08 7.48 22.33
CA TYR A 80 -7.42 7.46 22.93
C TYR A 80 -7.31 7.30 24.44
N ASP A 81 -8.37 7.64 25.15
CA ASP A 81 -8.39 7.53 26.61
C ASP A 81 -8.17 6.09 27.06
N THR A 82 -7.50 5.95 28.21
CA THR A 82 -7.06 4.66 28.76
C THR A 82 -8.20 3.78 29.27
N THR A 83 -9.42 4.32 29.39
CA THR A 83 -10.61 3.58 29.83
C THR A 83 -11.28 2.89 28.65
N ILE A 84 -10.62 1.85 28.12
CA ILE A 84 -11.14 1.07 26.99
C ILE A 84 -11.98 -0.07 27.53
N SER A 85 -13.31 0.05 27.39
CA SER A 85 -14.25 -1.00 27.79
C SER A 85 -14.24 -2.17 26.77
N PRO A 86 -14.44 -3.43 27.22
CA PRO A 86 -14.55 -4.59 26.32
C PRO A 86 -15.63 -4.46 25.23
N ALA A 87 -16.60 -3.56 25.42
CA ALA A 87 -17.67 -3.29 24.45
C ALA A 87 -17.16 -2.76 23.09
N ILE A 88 -15.92 -2.27 23.01
CA ILE A 88 -15.30 -1.85 21.74
C ILE A 88 -15.00 -3.01 20.78
N GLY A 89 -15.06 -4.25 21.27
CA GLY A 89 -14.69 -5.44 20.53
C GLY A 89 -13.26 -5.88 20.81
N SER A 90 -13.01 -7.19 20.60
CA SER A 90 -11.79 -7.86 21.05
C SER A 90 -10.51 -7.23 20.50
N LEU A 91 -10.50 -6.87 19.19
CA LEU A 91 -9.30 -6.34 18.55
C LEU A 91 -8.76 -5.09 19.28
N TYR A 92 -9.60 -4.09 19.49
CA TYR A 92 -9.16 -2.83 20.08
C TYR A 92 -8.97 -2.94 21.59
N TYR A 93 -9.82 -3.71 22.27
CA TYR A 93 -9.64 -3.96 23.71
C TYR A 93 -8.30 -4.66 23.99
N GLN A 94 -7.98 -5.72 23.26
CA GLN A 94 -6.74 -6.47 23.45
C GLN A 94 -5.53 -5.68 22.94
N GLY A 95 -5.69 -4.90 21.86
CA GLY A 95 -4.66 -3.97 21.37
C GLY A 95 -4.28 -2.93 22.42
N ALA A 96 -5.24 -2.34 23.13
CA ALA A 96 -5.00 -1.38 24.21
C ALA A 96 -4.16 -1.94 25.36
N GLN A 97 -4.34 -3.24 25.63
CA GLN A 97 -3.62 -3.97 26.67
C GLN A 97 -2.27 -4.51 26.19
N TYR A 98 -1.86 -4.21 24.95
CA TYR A 98 -0.68 -4.77 24.29
C TYR A 98 -0.64 -6.31 24.30
N ASN A 99 -1.82 -6.95 24.30
CA ASN A 99 -1.93 -8.40 24.24
C ASN A 99 -1.77 -8.90 22.79
N PHE A 100 -0.54 -8.87 22.30
CA PHE A 100 -0.20 -9.35 20.95
C PHE A 100 -0.39 -10.86 20.76
N GLN A 101 -0.67 -11.60 21.83
CA GLN A 101 -0.93 -13.03 21.75
C GLN A 101 -2.40 -13.35 21.42
N ASP A 102 -3.30 -12.38 21.59
CA ASP A 102 -4.73 -12.54 21.31
C ASP A 102 -5.00 -12.86 19.83
N PRO A 103 -5.90 -13.80 19.51
CA PRO A 103 -6.20 -14.19 18.13
C PRO A 103 -6.66 -13.02 17.25
N ALA A 104 -7.45 -12.07 17.78
CA ALA A 104 -7.93 -10.93 16.99
C ALA A 104 -6.78 -9.99 16.61
N VAL A 105 -5.87 -9.73 17.55
CA VAL A 105 -4.68 -8.90 17.33
C VAL A 105 -3.73 -9.57 16.33
N LYS A 106 -3.45 -10.87 16.49
CA LYS A 106 -2.63 -11.63 15.52
C LYS A 106 -3.21 -11.58 14.11
N THR A 107 -4.53 -11.76 14.00
CA THR A 107 -5.23 -11.71 12.72
C THR A 107 -5.11 -10.33 12.08
N ALA A 108 -5.26 -9.26 12.85
CA ALA A 108 -5.11 -7.89 12.34
C ALA A 108 -3.69 -7.61 11.82
N PHE A 109 -2.64 -7.98 12.57
CA PHE A 109 -1.26 -7.84 12.09
C PHE A 109 -0.97 -8.70 10.85
N THR A 110 -1.55 -9.90 10.77
CA THR A 110 -1.44 -10.78 9.60
C THR A 110 -2.09 -10.13 8.38
N ASN A 111 -3.28 -9.55 8.55
CA ASN A 111 -3.99 -8.82 7.50
C ASN A 111 -3.18 -7.60 7.05
N ILE A 112 -2.64 -6.80 7.97
CA ILE A 112 -1.79 -5.64 7.64
C ILE A 112 -0.58 -6.10 6.80
N TRP A 113 0.18 -7.09 7.29
CA TRP A 113 1.33 -7.63 6.57
C TRP A 113 0.97 -8.06 5.14
N ASN A 114 -0.08 -8.87 5.01
CA ASN A 114 -0.51 -9.39 3.71
C ASN A 114 -1.00 -8.28 2.78
N ASN A 115 -1.77 -7.31 3.27
CA ASN A 115 -2.28 -6.21 2.43
C ASN A 115 -1.13 -5.32 1.93
N LEU A 116 -0.17 -4.97 2.80
CA LEU A 116 0.96 -4.13 2.40
C LEU A 116 1.88 -4.84 1.38
N TYR A 117 2.22 -6.11 1.61
CA TYR A 117 3.02 -6.87 0.64
C TYR A 117 2.26 -7.18 -0.66
N PHE A 118 0.94 -7.34 -0.61
CA PHE A 118 0.11 -7.47 -1.80
C PHE A 118 0.14 -6.19 -2.65
N SER A 119 0.00 -5.02 -2.03
CA SER A 119 0.18 -3.73 -2.70
C SER A 119 1.60 -3.55 -3.27
N ILE A 120 2.63 -3.95 -2.52
CA ILE A 120 4.03 -3.96 -2.99
C ILE A 120 4.22 -4.88 -4.22
N ALA A 121 3.59 -6.06 -4.24
CA ALA A 121 3.65 -6.95 -5.39
C ALA A 121 3.05 -6.30 -6.65
N ASN A 122 1.90 -5.63 -6.52
CA ASN A 122 1.27 -4.88 -7.62
C ASN A 122 2.14 -3.69 -8.09
N LEU A 123 2.82 -3.00 -7.17
CA LEU A 123 3.78 -1.95 -7.53
C LEU A 123 5.01 -2.52 -8.25
N ASN A 124 5.52 -3.66 -7.80
CA ASN A 124 6.65 -4.33 -8.45
C ASN A 124 6.29 -4.82 -9.85
N ASN A 125 5.03 -5.18 -10.10
CA ASN A 125 4.51 -5.47 -11.42
C ASN A 125 4.62 -4.25 -12.36
N VAL A 126 4.09 -3.10 -11.90
CA VAL A 126 4.20 -1.82 -12.62
C VAL A 126 5.66 -1.48 -12.90
N LEU A 127 6.51 -1.52 -11.87
CA LEU A 127 7.93 -1.17 -11.97
C LEU A 127 8.75 -2.15 -12.83
N GLY A 128 8.36 -3.42 -12.87
CA GLY A 128 8.99 -4.44 -13.71
C GLY A 128 8.71 -4.26 -15.21
N ASN A 129 7.60 -3.60 -15.55
CA ASN A 129 7.13 -3.43 -16.93
C ASN A 129 7.29 -2.00 -17.48
N VAL A 130 7.33 -0.98 -16.61
CA VAL A 130 7.28 0.44 -17.04
C VAL A 130 8.48 0.84 -17.90
N ASP A 131 9.67 0.30 -17.62
CA ASP A 131 10.90 0.68 -18.31
C ASP A 131 11.03 0.09 -19.72
N SER A 132 10.49 -1.10 -19.96
CA SER A 132 10.53 -1.76 -21.27
C SER A 132 9.45 -1.24 -22.24
N ARG A 133 8.47 -0.48 -21.73
CA ARG A 133 7.31 0.02 -22.48
C ARG A 133 7.22 1.54 -22.51
N GLN A 134 8.35 2.25 -22.41
CA GLN A 134 8.39 3.72 -22.41
C GLN A 134 7.64 4.37 -23.59
N ASN A 135 7.62 3.69 -24.74
CA ASN A 135 6.98 4.14 -25.97
C ASN A 135 5.44 4.22 -25.90
N VAL A 136 4.79 3.60 -24.91
CA VAL A 136 3.32 3.65 -24.78
C VAL A 136 2.84 4.91 -24.04
N PHE A 137 3.75 5.63 -23.38
CA PHE A 137 3.43 6.81 -22.58
C PHE A 137 3.49 8.10 -23.40
N THR A 138 2.65 9.04 -23.01
CA THR A 138 2.52 10.37 -23.59
C THR A 138 3.01 11.43 -22.60
N GLY A 139 3.64 12.49 -23.12
CA GLY A 139 4.17 13.57 -22.29
C GLY A 139 5.12 13.09 -21.19
N ASN A 140 4.88 13.52 -19.94
CA ASN A 140 5.69 13.13 -18.78
C ASN A 140 5.10 11.92 -18.01
N ASN A 141 4.11 11.20 -18.56
CA ASN A 141 3.36 10.19 -17.81
C ASN A 141 4.22 8.99 -17.39
N TYR A 142 5.23 8.62 -18.19
CA TYR A 142 6.20 7.58 -17.81
C TYR A 142 6.88 7.93 -16.48
N ASN A 143 7.43 9.16 -16.38
CA ASN A 143 8.12 9.63 -15.18
C ASN A 143 7.17 9.75 -14.00
N THR A 144 5.95 10.26 -14.22
CA THR A 144 4.92 10.34 -13.17
C THR A 144 4.60 8.95 -12.63
N ILE A 145 4.26 7.98 -13.48
CA ILE A 145 3.86 6.63 -13.06
C ILE A 145 5.01 5.91 -12.35
N LYS A 146 6.23 5.96 -12.91
CA LYS A 146 7.40 5.32 -12.30
C LYS A 146 7.77 5.96 -10.97
N GLY A 147 7.83 7.29 -10.91
CA GLY A 147 8.15 8.01 -9.69
C GLY A 147 7.13 7.78 -8.59
N GLU A 148 5.85 7.78 -8.95
CA GLU A 148 4.75 7.52 -8.03
C GLU A 148 4.82 6.07 -7.50
N ALA A 149 5.00 5.07 -8.37
CA ALA A 149 5.10 3.67 -7.95
C ALA A 149 6.29 3.42 -7.02
N LEU A 150 7.46 4.03 -7.29
CA LEU A 150 8.63 3.98 -6.39
C LEU A 150 8.33 4.64 -5.04
N GLY A 151 7.70 5.82 -5.06
CA GLY A 151 7.33 6.56 -3.86
C GLY A 151 6.37 5.76 -2.96
N VAL A 152 5.34 5.16 -3.53
CA VAL A 152 4.41 4.30 -2.78
C VAL A 152 5.11 3.02 -2.30
N ARG A 153 5.99 2.41 -3.10
CA ARG A 153 6.72 1.20 -2.66
C ARG A 153 7.57 1.48 -1.42
N ALA A 154 8.28 2.60 -1.40
CA ALA A 154 9.06 3.03 -0.25
C ALA A 154 8.17 3.36 0.97
N PHE A 155 7.03 4.02 0.75
CA PHE A 155 6.04 4.31 1.79
C PHE A 155 5.55 3.05 2.50
N LEU A 156 5.16 2.02 1.74
CA LEU A 156 4.66 0.75 2.29
C LEU A 156 5.74 -0.03 3.05
N HIS A 157 6.97 -0.10 2.51
CA HIS A 157 8.08 -0.76 3.21
C HIS A 157 8.50 -0.01 4.48
N PHE A 158 8.45 1.32 4.46
CA PHE A 158 8.72 2.12 5.65
C PHE A 158 7.70 1.85 6.76
N ASP A 159 6.43 1.68 6.40
CA ASP A 159 5.38 1.30 7.34
C ASP A 159 5.54 -0.12 7.88
N LEU A 160 5.93 -1.07 7.03
CA LEU A 160 6.25 -2.43 7.47
C LEU A 160 7.40 -2.44 8.48
N VAL A 161 8.50 -1.72 8.24
CA VAL A 161 9.66 -1.79 9.15
C VAL A 161 9.35 -1.18 10.51
N ARG A 162 8.58 -0.08 10.57
CA ARG A 162 8.22 0.54 11.87
C ARG A 162 7.20 -0.27 12.67
N MET A 163 6.51 -1.23 12.03
CA MET A 163 5.52 -2.08 12.67
C MET A 163 6.08 -3.44 13.11
N PHE A 164 6.99 -4.02 12.32
CA PHE A 164 7.43 -5.41 12.48
C PHE A 164 8.90 -5.55 12.87
N ALA A 165 9.65 -4.45 13.00
CA ALA A 165 11.03 -4.47 13.46
C ALA A 165 11.23 -3.54 14.67
N PRO A 166 12.23 -3.80 15.53
CA PRO A 166 12.63 -2.87 16.55
C PRO A 166 13.01 -1.51 15.96
N SER A 167 12.61 -0.44 16.65
CA SER A 167 12.97 0.92 16.20
C SER A 167 14.48 1.15 16.33
N PRO A 168 15.05 2.05 15.50
CA PRO A 168 16.45 2.44 15.63
C PRO A 168 16.81 2.95 17.03
N ALA A 169 15.88 3.66 17.69
CA ALA A 169 16.05 4.14 19.06
C ALA A 169 16.12 3.00 20.10
N ALA A 170 15.43 1.88 19.85
CA ALA A 170 15.38 0.76 20.78
C ALA A 170 16.53 -0.24 20.59
N ALA A 171 16.95 -0.49 19.35
CA ALA A 171 17.89 -1.59 19.05
C ALA A 171 18.96 -1.23 18.00
N GLY A 172 19.04 0.02 17.55
CA GLY A 172 19.95 0.44 16.50
C GLY A 172 19.55 -0.03 15.10
N LEU A 173 20.44 0.17 14.13
CA LEU A 173 20.14 -0.05 12.71
C LEU A 173 20.50 -1.46 12.20
N ASN A 174 21.31 -2.22 12.94
CA ASN A 174 21.91 -3.47 12.48
C ASN A 174 21.15 -4.73 12.93
N VAL A 175 19.88 -4.57 13.30
CA VAL A 175 19.01 -5.69 13.70
C VAL A 175 18.23 -6.24 12.52
N PRO A 176 17.99 -7.56 12.44
CA PRO A 176 17.09 -8.15 11.45
C PRO A 176 15.70 -7.52 11.53
N ALA A 177 15.13 -7.23 10.37
CA ALA A 177 13.84 -6.57 10.25
C ALA A 177 12.93 -7.37 9.31
N ILE A 178 12.69 -6.84 8.12
CA ILE A 178 11.79 -7.38 7.10
C ILE A 178 12.56 -7.57 5.79
N PRO A 179 12.00 -8.26 4.79
CA PRO A 179 12.51 -8.17 3.42
C PRO A 179 12.16 -6.83 2.75
N TYR A 180 13.04 -6.34 1.87
CA TYR A 180 12.70 -5.29 0.90
C TYR A 180 12.45 -5.94 -0.46
N VAL A 181 11.19 -6.00 -0.89
CA VAL A 181 10.80 -6.76 -2.08
C VAL A 181 10.66 -5.82 -3.27
N THR A 182 11.50 -6.00 -4.29
CA THR A 182 11.56 -5.15 -5.49
C THR A 182 11.09 -5.84 -6.78
N LYS A 183 10.81 -7.14 -6.73
CA LYS A 183 10.38 -7.96 -7.86
C LYS A 183 9.38 -9.01 -7.43
N ILE A 184 8.51 -9.42 -8.35
CA ILE A 184 7.64 -10.58 -8.15
C ILE A 184 8.49 -11.83 -8.29
N SER A 185 8.45 -12.70 -7.29
CA SER A 185 9.19 -13.96 -7.28
C SER A 185 8.48 -14.99 -6.42
N PRO A 186 8.49 -16.28 -6.80
CA PRO A 186 8.01 -17.35 -5.93
C PRO A 186 8.98 -17.64 -4.77
N TYR A 187 10.19 -17.07 -4.81
CA TYR A 187 11.21 -17.29 -3.79
C TYR A 187 11.16 -16.22 -2.70
N ALA A 188 11.44 -16.64 -1.46
CA ALA A 188 11.53 -15.72 -0.34
C ALA A 188 12.63 -14.67 -0.57
N ALA A 189 12.29 -13.41 -0.40
CA ALA A 189 13.27 -12.33 -0.38
C ALA A 189 14.10 -12.39 0.91
N PRO A 190 15.39 -12.02 0.86
CA PRO A 190 16.23 -12.03 2.04
C PRO A 190 15.73 -11.02 3.08
N VAL A 191 15.79 -11.40 4.35
CA VAL A 191 15.58 -10.48 5.47
C VAL A 191 16.75 -9.50 5.52
N LEU A 192 16.43 -8.21 5.57
CA LEU A 192 17.42 -7.14 5.69
C LEU A 192 17.43 -6.55 7.10
N THR A 193 18.44 -5.74 7.40
CA THR A 193 18.49 -4.97 8.64
C THR A 193 17.60 -3.74 8.58
N THR A 194 17.17 -3.19 9.72
CA THR A 194 16.42 -1.93 9.78
C THR A 194 17.11 -0.82 8.98
N GLY A 195 18.43 -0.66 9.13
CA GLY A 195 19.21 0.33 8.39
C GLY A 195 19.14 0.14 6.87
N ALA A 196 19.31 -1.09 6.40
CA ALA A 196 19.27 -1.44 4.98
C ALA A 196 17.87 -1.25 4.36
N ILE A 197 16.80 -1.49 5.12
CA ILE A 197 15.43 -1.17 4.68
C ILE A 197 15.28 0.35 4.50
N LEU A 198 15.70 1.14 5.48
CA LEU A 198 15.59 2.60 5.40
C LEU A 198 16.42 3.15 4.22
N ASP A 199 17.61 2.60 3.97
CA ASP A 199 18.43 2.98 2.81
C ASP A 199 17.77 2.62 1.48
N SER A 200 17.12 1.47 1.40
CA SER A 200 16.36 1.06 0.21
C SER A 200 15.15 1.97 -0.03
N CYS A 201 14.41 2.35 1.02
CA CYS A 201 13.33 3.33 0.90
C CYS A 201 13.85 4.70 0.42
N ILE A 202 14.97 5.18 0.98
CA ILE A 202 15.59 6.43 0.57
C ILE A 202 16.01 6.38 -0.89
N ALA A 203 16.59 5.27 -1.36
CA ALA A 203 17.00 5.11 -2.75
C ALA A 203 15.81 5.19 -3.71
N ASP A 204 14.72 4.45 -3.44
CA ASP A 204 13.49 4.52 -4.23
C ASP A 204 12.92 5.95 -4.26
N LEU A 205 12.92 6.64 -3.11
CA LEU A 205 12.38 8.00 -3.00
C LEU A 205 13.25 9.06 -3.68
N LYS A 206 14.57 8.90 -3.69
CA LYS A 206 15.48 9.80 -4.44
C LYS A 206 15.26 9.68 -5.94
N ILE A 207 15.01 8.47 -6.43
CA ILE A 207 14.65 8.26 -7.85
C ILE A 207 13.27 8.89 -8.10
N ALA A 208 12.27 8.63 -7.24
CA ALA A 208 10.95 9.24 -7.35
C ALA A 208 11.00 10.78 -7.37
N GLU A 209 11.79 11.39 -6.48
CA GLU A 209 12.01 12.83 -6.41
C GLU A 209 12.54 13.40 -7.73
N SER A 210 13.43 12.68 -8.42
CA SER A 210 14.00 13.11 -9.70
C SER A 210 13.03 13.02 -10.88
N LEU A 211 11.99 12.18 -10.76
CA LEU A 211 11.03 11.90 -11.84
C LEU A 211 9.75 12.75 -11.71
N LEU A 212 9.29 13.00 -10.48
CA LEU A 212 8.02 13.66 -10.21
C LEU A 212 8.09 15.18 -10.44
N SER A 213 7.03 15.74 -11.03
CA SER A 213 6.93 17.18 -11.25
C SER A 213 6.71 17.95 -9.94
N GLN A 214 7.44 19.05 -9.77
CA GLN A 214 7.24 19.97 -8.65
C GLN A 214 5.95 20.78 -8.74
N THR A 215 5.34 20.85 -9.93
CA THR A 215 4.10 21.60 -10.17
C THR A 215 2.85 20.79 -9.86
N ASP A 216 2.97 19.48 -9.68
CA ASP A 216 1.83 18.63 -9.32
C ASP A 216 1.47 18.85 -7.85
N MET A 217 0.26 19.35 -7.64
CA MET A 217 -0.31 19.68 -6.33
C MET A 217 -1.48 18.76 -5.97
N THR A 218 -1.66 17.64 -6.68
CA THR A 218 -2.67 16.66 -6.31
C THR A 218 -2.38 16.07 -4.94
N THR A 219 -3.43 15.80 -4.18
CA THR A 219 -3.31 15.27 -2.81
C THR A 219 -3.74 13.81 -2.71
N SER A 220 -4.44 13.27 -3.71
CA SER A 220 -4.95 11.89 -3.73
C SER A 220 -3.92 10.85 -4.16
N ARG A 221 -2.71 11.29 -4.54
CA ARG A 221 -1.60 10.47 -5.02
C ARG A 221 -0.30 11.00 -4.43
N ILE A 222 0.74 10.17 -4.36
CA ILE A 222 2.04 10.66 -3.89
C ILE A 222 2.69 11.55 -4.96
N THR A 223 2.92 12.82 -4.63
CA THR A 223 3.56 13.80 -5.50
C THR A 223 5.01 14.05 -5.10
N TYR A 224 5.73 14.91 -5.84
CA TYR A 224 7.06 15.39 -5.47
C TYR A 224 7.13 15.86 -4.02
N TRP A 225 6.13 16.59 -3.55
CA TRP A 225 6.06 17.10 -2.18
C TRP A 225 5.78 15.99 -1.16
N GLY A 226 4.94 15.02 -1.51
CA GLY A 226 4.73 13.81 -0.71
C GLY A 226 6.02 13.00 -0.51
N VAL A 227 6.79 12.82 -1.59
CA VAL A 227 8.11 12.17 -1.56
C VAL A 227 9.07 12.92 -0.64
N LYS A 228 9.14 14.25 -0.73
CA LYS A 228 9.98 15.05 0.16
C LYS A 228 9.60 14.95 1.63
N GLY A 229 8.30 15.01 1.94
CA GLY A 229 7.80 14.83 3.30
C GLY A 229 8.14 13.44 3.85
N LEU A 230 8.04 12.41 3.01
CA LEU A 230 8.39 11.03 3.38
C LEU A 230 9.89 10.85 3.58
N LEU A 231 10.74 11.43 2.72
CA LEU A 231 12.18 11.47 2.92
C LEU A 231 12.55 12.11 4.25
N ALA A 232 11.98 13.26 4.58
CA ALA A 232 12.20 13.92 5.87
C ALA A 232 11.86 12.98 7.05
N ARG A 233 10.71 12.29 6.98
CA ARG A 233 10.26 11.33 8.00
C ARG A 233 11.19 10.14 8.14
N ILE A 234 11.67 9.58 7.03
CA ILE A 234 12.57 8.41 7.03
C ILE A 234 13.96 8.80 7.56
N TYR A 235 14.53 9.93 7.13
CA TYR A 235 15.81 10.41 7.66
C TYR A 235 15.74 10.67 9.16
N LEU A 236 14.64 11.28 9.64
CA LEU A 236 14.42 11.48 11.06
C LEU A 236 14.38 10.15 11.82
N TYR A 237 13.63 9.17 11.30
CA TYR A 237 13.54 7.83 11.89
C TYR A 237 14.89 7.11 11.90
N LYS A 238 15.72 7.31 10.86
CA LYS A 238 17.08 6.77 10.76
C LYS A 238 18.08 7.45 11.71
N GLY A 239 17.77 8.66 12.21
CA GLY A 239 18.66 9.48 13.04
C GLY A 239 19.54 10.47 12.26
N ASP A 240 19.30 10.64 10.96
CA ASP A 240 20.01 11.61 10.12
C ASP A 240 19.27 12.97 10.17
N LEU A 241 19.59 13.75 11.19
CA LEU A 241 18.90 15.03 11.45
C LEU A 241 19.19 16.09 10.39
N VAL A 242 20.35 16.05 9.74
CA VAL A 242 20.76 17.04 8.73
C VAL A 242 19.88 16.90 7.49
N ASN A 243 19.77 15.69 6.95
CA ASN A 243 18.92 15.45 5.79
C ASN A 243 17.43 15.57 6.14
N ALA A 244 17.02 15.13 7.33
CA ALA A 244 15.64 15.28 7.80
C ALA A 244 15.21 16.75 7.79
N GLN A 245 16.04 17.63 8.38
CA GLN A 245 15.78 19.07 8.44
C GLN A 245 15.76 19.68 7.03
N ALA A 246 16.73 19.34 6.17
CA ALA A 246 16.82 19.90 4.83
C ALA A 246 15.56 19.58 3.99
N TYR A 247 15.10 18.33 4.03
CA TYR A 247 13.89 17.92 3.32
C TYR A 247 12.62 18.57 3.89
N ALA A 248 12.48 18.61 5.21
CA ALA A 248 11.34 19.26 5.86
C ALA A 248 11.27 20.76 5.52
N LEU A 249 12.39 21.48 5.63
CA LEU A 249 12.47 22.90 5.29
C LEU A 249 12.15 23.15 3.81
N SER A 250 12.53 22.24 2.91
CA SER A 250 12.20 22.40 1.50
C SER A 250 10.69 22.38 1.22
N VAL A 251 9.91 21.60 1.99
CA VAL A 251 8.45 21.58 1.91
C VAL A 251 7.86 22.82 2.58
N ILE A 252 8.32 23.17 3.79
CA ILE A 252 7.85 24.34 4.55
C ILE A 252 8.07 25.63 3.75
N ASN A 253 9.29 25.85 3.26
CA ASN A 253 9.68 27.05 2.55
C ASN A 253 9.09 27.14 1.12
N SER A 254 8.45 26.06 0.64
CA SER A 254 7.75 26.09 -0.65
C SER A 254 6.50 26.99 -0.63
N ASN A 255 5.95 27.24 0.56
CA ASN A 255 4.68 27.95 0.78
C ASN A 255 3.48 27.34 0.00
N LYS A 256 3.57 26.06 -0.38
CA LYS A 256 2.52 25.35 -1.13
C LYS A 256 1.42 24.75 -0.26
N PHE A 257 1.71 24.52 1.02
CA PHE A 257 0.81 23.87 1.98
C PHE A 257 0.55 24.81 3.17
N PRO A 258 -0.31 25.84 3.00
CA PRO A 258 -0.59 26.79 4.07
C PRO A 258 -1.36 26.11 5.20
N MET A 259 -0.98 26.41 6.43
CA MET A 259 -1.68 25.94 7.62
C MET A 259 -3.11 26.54 7.69
N ILE A 260 -4.05 25.74 8.17
CA ILE A 260 -5.40 26.16 8.49
C ILE A 260 -5.33 27.17 9.64
N THR A 261 -6.04 28.28 9.48
CA THR A 261 -6.11 29.35 10.48
C THR A 261 -7.48 29.45 11.17
N ALA A 262 -8.47 28.67 10.72
CA ALA A 262 -9.83 28.69 11.25
C ALA A 262 -10.19 27.41 12.02
N VAL A 263 -10.83 27.60 13.18
CA VAL A 263 -11.16 26.53 14.15
C VAL A 263 -12.24 25.55 13.64
N ASN A 264 -12.98 25.89 12.59
CA ASN A 264 -14.10 25.11 12.04
C ASN A 264 -13.90 24.66 10.57
N SER A 265 -12.65 24.58 10.09
CA SER A 265 -12.40 24.05 8.74
C SER A 265 -12.58 22.54 8.70
N ASP A 266 -13.10 22.02 7.58
CA ASP A 266 -13.17 20.59 7.35
C ASP A 266 -11.75 20.00 7.26
N TRP A 267 -11.32 19.34 8.33
CA TRP A 267 -9.99 18.73 8.41
C TRP A 267 -9.81 17.56 7.45
N MET A 268 -10.88 17.02 6.87
CA MET A 268 -10.77 16.00 5.82
C MET A 268 -10.44 16.62 4.45
N ILE A 269 -10.65 17.93 4.27
CA ILE A 269 -10.42 18.65 3.01
C ILE A 269 -9.62 19.91 3.30
N THR A 270 -8.35 19.72 3.67
CA THR A 270 -7.42 20.82 3.98
C THR A 270 -6.34 21.01 2.91
N LYS A 271 -5.86 22.25 2.79
CA LYS A 271 -4.68 22.63 1.99
C LYS A 271 -3.36 22.21 2.64
N GLU A 272 -3.39 21.70 3.88
CA GLU A 272 -2.25 21.10 4.55
C GLU A 272 -1.92 19.69 4.05
N HIS A 273 -2.85 19.03 3.36
CA HIS A 273 -2.64 17.68 2.86
C HIS A 273 -1.51 17.65 1.83
N VAL A 274 -0.39 17.03 2.22
CA VAL A 274 0.72 16.72 1.31
C VAL A 274 0.45 15.43 0.54
N PHE A 275 -0.22 14.47 1.19
CA PHE A 275 -0.70 13.22 0.59
C PHE A 275 -1.86 12.66 1.43
N SER A 276 -2.88 12.16 0.75
CA SER A 276 -4.11 11.59 1.30
C SER A 276 -4.61 10.49 0.38
N LEU A 277 -5.25 9.47 0.94
CA LEU A 277 -5.96 8.47 0.14
C LEU A 277 -7.37 8.96 -0.16
N PHE A 278 -7.82 8.75 -1.39
CA PHE A 278 -9.23 8.98 -1.70
C PHE A 278 -10.10 7.95 -0.99
N SER A 279 -11.06 8.43 -0.21
CA SER A 279 -12.12 7.62 0.39
C SER A 279 -13.45 8.35 0.23
N SER A 280 -14.52 7.62 -0.06
CA SER A 280 -15.85 8.25 -0.08
C SER A 280 -16.24 8.71 1.33
N LEU A 281 -16.95 9.83 1.43
CA LEU A 281 -17.43 10.34 2.71
C LEU A 281 -18.31 9.31 3.44
N ASN A 282 -19.15 8.59 2.68
CA ASN A 282 -19.99 7.54 3.24
C ASN A 282 -19.16 6.38 3.79
N ALA A 283 -18.16 5.89 3.05
CA ALA A 283 -17.29 4.82 3.55
C ALA A 283 -16.49 5.27 4.78
N SER A 284 -15.95 6.49 4.77
CA SER A 284 -15.23 7.08 5.89
C SER A 284 -16.11 7.21 7.13
N ALA A 285 -17.34 7.71 6.96
CA ALA A 285 -18.32 7.84 8.05
C ALA A 285 -18.74 6.47 8.60
N GLN A 286 -18.91 5.46 7.76
CA GLN A 286 -19.21 4.10 8.22
C GLN A 286 -18.02 3.51 8.99
N ASN A 287 -16.81 3.58 8.44
CA ASN A 287 -15.60 3.12 9.11
C ASN A 287 -15.41 3.83 10.46
N TYR A 288 -15.60 5.14 10.50
CA TYR A 288 -15.57 5.94 11.71
C TYR A 288 -16.61 5.44 12.72
N LYS A 289 -17.87 5.23 12.30
CA LYS A 289 -18.92 4.69 13.17
C LYS A 289 -18.62 3.30 13.72
N THR A 290 -17.84 2.48 13.01
CA THR A 290 -17.43 1.16 13.54
C THR A 290 -16.45 1.26 14.72
N VAL A 291 -15.80 2.41 14.91
CA VAL A 291 -14.76 2.62 15.93
C VAL A 291 -15.14 3.68 16.96
N LEU A 292 -15.79 4.78 16.56
CA LEU A 292 -15.86 6.05 17.31
C LEU A 292 -17.29 6.63 17.45
N ASN A 293 -18.36 5.83 17.33
CA ASN A 293 -19.75 6.30 17.45
C ASN A 293 -20.15 6.61 18.92
N THR A 294 -21.39 7.06 19.17
CA THR A 294 -21.90 7.37 20.54
C THR A 294 -21.91 6.20 21.52
N ASN A 295 -21.63 4.98 21.03
CA ASN A 295 -21.47 3.77 21.83
C ASN A 295 -20.51 2.82 21.10
N PRO A 296 -19.24 3.21 21.01
CA PRO A 296 -18.29 2.42 21.78
C PRO A 296 -17.23 3.28 22.53
N PRO A 297 -16.46 2.71 23.47
CA PRO A 297 -15.65 3.47 24.43
C PRO A 297 -14.32 4.02 23.87
N LEU A 298 -14.04 3.91 22.57
CA LEU A 298 -12.91 4.62 21.96
C LEU A 298 -13.33 6.06 21.70
N GLY A 299 -12.79 6.95 22.50
CA GLY A 299 -12.99 8.37 22.38
C GLY A 299 -12.09 9.10 23.37
N PHE A 300 -12.00 10.40 23.19
CA PHE A 300 -11.38 11.28 24.17
C PHE A 300 -12.45 11.77 25.13
N SER A 301 -12.17 11.79 26.43
CA SER A 301 -12.96 12.55 27.40
C SER A 301 -12.95 14.03 27.04
N ALA A 302 -13.95 14.78 27.50
CA ALA A 302 -14.02 16.23 27.26
C ALA A 302 -12.74 16.98 27.71
N LEU A 303 -12.06 16.48 28.76
CA LEU A 303 -10.76 16.96 29.22
C LEU A 303 -9.62 16.66 28.23
N ASN A 304 -9.58 15.46 27.66
CA ASN A 304 -8.52 15.08 26.72
C ASN A 304 -8.75 15.65 25.31
N GLN A 305 -10.00 15.92 24.93
CA GLN A 305 -10.32 16.65 23.70
C GLN A 305 -9.76 18.07 23.73
N THR A 306 -9.82 18.75 24.89
CA THR A 306 -9.31 20.12 25.04
C THR A 306 -7.78 20.16 25.17
N ALA A 307 -7.16 19.16 25.80
CA ALA A 307 -5.69 19.08 25.90
C ALA A 307 -4.96 18.95 24.55
N LEU A 308 -5.61 18.40 23.50
CA LEU A 308 -5.03 18.31 22.15
C LEU A 308 -4.88 19.66 21.45
N TYR A 309 -5.59 20.69 21.90
CA TYR A 309 -5.61 22.03 21.29
C TYR A 309 -5.07 23.12 22.22
N VAL A 310 -4.60 22.75 23.41
CA VAL A 310 -4.01 23.70 24.37
C VAL A 310 -2.52 23.39 24.50
N THR A 311 -1.73 24.14 23.74
CA THR A 311 -0.35 24.50 24.07
C THR A 311 -0.28 26.00 24.24
#